data_AF-A0A2Z4AJV6-F1
#
_entry.id   AF-A0A2Z4AJV6-F1
#
_cell.length_a   1.000
_cell.length_b   1.000
_cell.length_c   1.000
_cell.angle_alpha   90.00
_cell.angle_beta   90.00
_cell.angle_gamma   90.00
#
_symmetry.space_group_name_H-M   'P 1'
#
loop_
_entity.id
_entity.type
_entity.pdbx_description
1 polymer ?
#
loop_
_entity_poly.entity_id
_entity_poly.type
_entity_poly.pdbx_seq_one_letter_code
_entity_poly.pdbx_strand_id
1 'polypeptide(L)'
;MTSIDDRIENARDSVHITGLKAMELKNAAGQSLVRVETDVGLYGIGEAGAAGPATRANLQWLERVLIGADPLNIDKLYHQMMGLQHTYQAHVPTISGVDIALWDLAGKILNLPTSKLLTGRFRENVELYYGGPGLPNDRSKVDEWVKEFRAHPHGYRTLKIGFEQLLDKNRLSRTFRGAEPNQTLKESDLKLVRDGFTTIRNALGWDIDIIVHCHNEWDIPTAINISQAMEEVRPLWIEDPIQVWHSDGYKQLRAASRVPICTGEKIEGFRDFFPFIVEGAIDVLHPDLCWCGGISGGRKIAELADHFGLPVALHNCGSLVHNMANIHFGAMVRNFSMSETRIYSQPSISEMGGLDGFDLLEGKIAVPNGPGLGIELVPEVLRAEVREDEPFWD
;
A
#
# COMPACT_ATOMS: atom_id res chain seq x y z
N MET A 1 34.40 14.38 -11.30
CA MET A 1 33.35 13.72 -10.50
C MET A 1 33.96 12.47 -9.92
N THR A 2 33.94 12.31 -8.60
CA THR A 2 34.24 11.04 -7.93
C THR A 2 33.23 9.98 -8.35
N SER A 3 33.68 8.73 -8.50
CA SER A 3 32.81 7.61 -8.87
C SER A 3 31.78 7.34 -7.77
N ILE A 4 30.70 6.62 -8.08
CA ILE A 4 29.69 6.25 -7.08
C ILE A 4 30.29 5.35 -5.98
N ASP A 5 31.24 4.49 -6.36
CA ASP A 5 31.98 3.61 -5.45
C ASP A 5 32.84 4.41 -4.46
N ASP A 6 33.54 5.45 -4.94
CA ASP A 6 34.31 6.36 -4.07
C ASP A 6 33.41 7.12 -3.07
N ARG A 7 32.17 7.43 -3.47
CA ARG A 7 31.20 8.09 -2.58
C ARG A 7 30.66 7.12 -1.52
N ILE A 8 30.45 5.84 -1.89
CA ILE A 8 29.97 4.79 -1.00
C ILE A 8 31.02 4.46 0.08
N GLU A 9 32.31 4.37 -0.27
CA GLU A 9 33.37 4.11 0.72
C GLU A 9 33.49 5.25 1.75
N ASN A 10 33.40 6.51 1.32
CA ASN A 10 33.44 7.67 2.23
C ASN A 10 32.14 7.85 3.03
N ALA A 11 31.02 7.32 2.54
CA ALA A 11 29.70 7.48 3.13
C ALA A 11 29.51 6.70 4.45
N ARG A 12 30.34 5.69 4.74
CA ARG A 12 30.13 4.84 5.92
C ARG A 12 30.46 5.52 7.24
N ASP A 13 31.28 6.57 7.21
CA ASP A 13 31.82 7.20 8.42
C ASP A 13 31.34 8.65 8.65
N SER A 14 30.63 9.28 7.70
CA SER A 14 30.11 10.66 7.82
C SER A 14 29.16 11.06 6.68
N VAL A 15 27.90 10.61 6.70
CA VAL A 15 26.85 11.10 5.78
C VAL A 15 25.82 11.89 6.55
N HIS A 16 25.43 13.04 6.01
CA HIS A 16 24.42 13.88 6.61
C HIS A 16 23.35 14.26 5.59
N ILE A 17 22.10 14.27 6.04
CA ILE A 17 20.97 14.73 5.23
C ILE A 17 21.10 16.24 5.01
N THR A 18 20.97 16.67 3.75
CA THR A 18 21.11 18.08 3.33
C THR A 18 19.85 18.66 2.70
N GLY A 19 18.91 17.82 2.27
CA GLY A 19 17.72 18.30 1.57
C GLY A 19 16.58 17.29 1.58
N LEU A 20 15.36 17.82 1.53
CA LEU A 20 14.11 17.07 1.43
C LEU A 20 13.29 17.67 0.29
N LYS A 21 12.89 16.84 -0.68
CA LYS A 21 12.07 17.28 -1.82
C LYS A 21 10.83 16.39 -1.96
N ALA A 22 9.74 16.95 -2.47
CA ALA A 22 8.54 16.18 -2.80
C ALA A 22 7.84 16.70 -4.05
N MET A 23 7.26 15.77 -4.82
CA MET A 23 6.47 16.05 -6.02
C MET A 23 5.23 15.15 -6.09
N GLU A 24 4.12 15.67 -6.59
CA GLU A 24 2.87 14.92 -6.80
C GLU A 24 2.76 14.37 -8.23
N LEU A 25 2.34 13.11 -8.38
CA LEU A 25 2.11 12.48 -9.68
C LEU A 25 0.65 12.66 -10.14
N LYS A 26 0.43 12.76 -11.46
CA LYS A 26 -0.89 12.95 -12.11
C LYS A 26 -1.90 11.87 -11.73
N ASN A 27 -1.45 10.62 -11.71
CA ASN A 27 -2.29 9.43 -11.53
C ASN A 27 -2.20 8.83 -10.12
N ALA A 28 -1.60 9.55 -9.18
CA ALA A 28 -1.65 9.19 -7.77
C ALA A 28 -3.02 9.55 -7.19
N ALA A 29 -3.52 8.77 -6.24
CA ALA A 29 -4.71 9.07 -5.45
C ALA A 29 -4.46 10.21 -4.42
N GLY A 30 -3.65 11.20 -4.81
CA GLY A 30 -3.11 12.24 -3.95
C GLY A 30 -1.82 11.85 -3.22
N GLN A 31 -1.08 10.81 -3.64
CA GLN A 31 0.26 10.51 -3.10
C GLN A 31 1.37 11.34 -3.76
N SER A 32 2.47 11.51 -3.04
CA SER A 32 3.66 12.26 -3.50
C SER A 32 4.93 11.43 -3.38
N LEU A 33 5.83 11.54 -4.36
CA LEU A 33 7.18 11.04 -4.19
C LEU A 33 7.97 11.97 -3.27
N VAL A 34 8.82 11.38 -2.43
CA VAL A 34 9.74 12.05 -1.51
C VAL A 34 11.17 11.66 -1.88
N ARG A 35 12.08 12.63 -1.84
CA ARG A 35 13.52 12.44 -2.01
C ARG A 35 14.28 13.03 -0.83
N VAL A 36 15.16 12.25 -0.24
CA VAL A 36 16.07 12.65 0.85
C VAL A 36 17.48 12.70 0.29
N GLU A 37 18.12 13.88 0.35
CA GLU A 37 19.44 14.14 -0.23
C GLU A 37 20.52 14.23 0.84
N THR A 38 21.77 13.95 0.46
CA THR A 38 22.92 13.94 1.36
C THR A 38 24.08 14.81 0.87
N ASP A 39 25.00 15.12 1.79
CA ASP A 39 26.25 15.86 1.54
C ASP A 39 27.23 15.15 0.60
N VAL A 40 27.15 13.82 0.49
CA VAL A 40 27.96 13.01 -0.43
C VAL A 40 27.30 12.78 -1.80
N GLY A 41 26.12 13.37 -2.03
CA GLY A 41 25.39 13.27 -3.30
C GLY A 41 24.66 11.95 -3.52
N LEU A 42 24.53 11.11 -2.49
CA LEU A 42 23.57 10.00 -2.47
C LEU A 42 22.17 10.54 -2.11
N TYR A 43 21.14 9.86 -2.60
CA TYR A 43 19.76 10.15 -2.22
C TYR A 43 18.93 8.88 -2.10
N GLY A 44 17.93 8.94 -1.23
CA GLY A 44 16.88 7.93 -1.13
C GLY A 44 15.56 8.44 -1.70
N ILE A 45 14.73 7.52 -2.20
CA ILE A 45 13.38 7.80 -2.69
C ILE A 45 12.33 7.04 -1.88
N GLY A 46 11.20 7.70 -1.65
CA GLY A 46 10.04 7.13 -0.95
C GLY A 46 8.74 7.73 -1.47
N GLU A 47 7.62 7.27 -0.93
CA GLU A 47 6.29 7.73 -1.34
C GLU A 47 5.43 8.01 -0.11
N ALA A 48 4.78 9.18 -0.11
CA ALA A 48 3.95 9.67 0.96
C ALA A 48 2.48 9.60 0.57
N GLY A 49 1.63 9.13 1.49
CA GLY A 49 0.16 9.14 1.33
C GLY A 49 -0.46 10.53 1.48
N ALA A 50 0.18 11.58 0.96
CA ALA A 50 -0.29 12.96 1.05
C ALA A 50 0.04 13.75 -0.22
N ALA A 51 -0.83 14.71 -0.54
CA ALA A 51 -0.72 15.53 -1.75
C ALA A 51 0.56 16.40 -1.72
N GLY A 52 1.06 16.81 -2.88
CA GLY A 52 2.34 17.50 -3.04
C GLY A 52 2.48 18.72 -2.14
N PRO A 53 1.51 19.65 -2.16
CA PRO A 53 1.54 20.83 -1.30
C PRO A 53 1.59 20.51 0.21
N ALA A 54 0.82 19.51 0.65
CA ALA A 54 0.79 19.09 2.05
C ALA A 54 2.11 18.42 2.45
N THR A 55 2.62 17.52 1.60
CA THR A 55 3.90 16.85 1.80
C THR A 55 5.04 17.86 1.90
N ARG A 56 5.14 18.82 0.97
CA ARG A 56 6.17 19.87 1.02
C ARG A 56 6.10 20.73 2.28
N ALA A 57 4.91 21.14 2.69
CA ALA A 57 4.73 21.92 3.92
C ALA A 57 5.17 21.12 5.16
N ASN A 58 4.80 19.84 5.22
CA ASN A 58 5.20 18.95 6.31
C ASN A 58 6.72 18.69 6.33
N LEU A 59 7.37 18.56 5.16
CA LEU A 59 8.82 18.38 5.08
C LEU A 59 9.59 19.54 5.75
N GLN A 60 9.15 20.79 5.58
CA GLN A 60 9.74 21.96 6.27
C GLN A 60 9.71 21.82 7.80
N TRP A 61 8.69 21.14 8.33
CA TRP A 61 8.62 20.85 9.76
C TRP A 61 9.59 19.74 10.18
N LEU A 62 9.72 18.70 9.35
CA LEU A 62 10.61 17.56 9.60
C LEU A 62 12.10 17.92 9.46
N GLU A 63 12.46 18.99 8.73
CA GLU A 63 13.83 19.50 8.64
C GLU A 63 14.47 19.74 10.02
N ARG A 64 13.68 20.09 11.04
CA ARG A 64 14.14 20.30 12.42
C ARG A 64 14.88 19.12 13.04
N VAL A 65 14.60 17.90 12.58
CA VAL A 65 15.22 16.67 13.08
C VAL A 65 16.01 15.92 12.01
N LEU A 66 15.81 16.25 10.73
CA LEU A 66 16.44 15.56 9.61
C LEU A 66 17.70 16.26 9.10
N ILE A 67 17.70 17.59 8.93
CA ILE A 67 18.86 18.28 8.35
C ILE A 67 20.08 18.15 9.27
N GLY A 68 21.20 17.72 8.70
CA GLY A 68 22.44 17.44 9.44
C GLY A 68 22.43 16.13 10.23
N ALA A 69 21.36 15.35 10.17
CA ALA A 69 21.30 14.04 10.81
C ALA A 69 21.91 12.95 9.93
N ASP A 70 22.48 11.94 10.59
CA ASP A 70 22.95 10.72 9.92
C ASP A 70 21.75 9.84 9.52
N PRO A 71 21.56 9.57 8.21
CA PRO A 71 20.40 8.86 7.69
C PRO A 71 20.33 7.39 8.10
N LEU A 72 21.43 6.79 8.58
CA LEU A 72 21.44 5.41 9.07
C LEU A 72 20.78 5.26 10.44
N ASN A 73 20.52 6.36 11.15
CA ASN A 73 19.77 6.36 12.41
C ASN A 73 18.25 6.27 12.21
N ILE A 74 17.79 5.42 11.29
CA ILE A 74 16.40 5.41 10.79
C ILE A 74 15.37 5.34 11.91
N ASP A 75 15.47 4.39 12.84
CA ASP A 75 14.46 4.21 13.90
C ASP A 75 14.46 5.38 14.90
N LYS A 76 15.63 5.97 15.17
CA LYS A 76 15.75 7.21 15.97
C LYS A 76 15.06 8.38 15.25
N LEU A 77 15.36 8.56 13.96
CA LEU A 77 14.76 9.61 13.14
C LEU A 77 13.26 9.43 13.03
N TYR A 78 12.77 8.21 12.83
CA TYR A 78 11.36 7.86 12.88
C TYR A 78 10.71 8.35 14.18
N HIS A 79 11.29 8.01 15.33
CA HIS A 79 10.75 8.46 16.62
C HIS A 79 10.84 9.97 16.84
N GLN A 80 11.89 10.64 16.34
CA GLN A 80 12.01 12.09 16.37
C GLN A 80 10.94 12.76 15.50
N MET A 81 10.72 12.27 14.27
CA MET A 81 9.66 12.76 13.38
C MET A 81 8.27 12.55 13.97
N MET A 82 7.98 11.36 14.51
CA MET A 82 6.72 11.08 15.21
C MET A 82 6.55 11.94 16.46
N GLY A 83 7.64 12.27 17.16
CA GLY A 83 7.63 13.15 18.34
C GLY A 83 7.37 14.63 18.03
N LEU A 84 7.56 15.06 16.78
CA LEU A 84 7.19 16.40 16.32
C LEU A 84 5.67 16.56 16.09
N GLN A 85 4.91 15.47 16.14
CA GLN A 85 3.47 15.49 15.94
C GLN A 85 2.74 15.95 17.20
N HIS A 86 1.84 16.91 17.04
CA HIS A 86 0.79 17.15 18.03
C HIS A 86 -0.34 16.14 17.79
N THR A 87 -1.07 15.74 18.85
CA THR A 87 -2.14 14.70 18.80
C THR A 87 -3.25 14.94 17.76
N TYR A 88 -3.34 16.15 17.19
CA TYR A 88 -4.36 16.53 16.22
C TYR A 88 -3.80 16.83 14.81
N GLN A 89 -2.50 16.63 14.57
CA GLN A 89 -1.86 16.93 13.29
C GLN A 89 -1.46 15.64 12.55
N ALA A 90 -2.08 15.43 11.38
CA ALA A 90 -1.82 14.29 10.52
C ALA A 90 -0.59 14.55 9.63
N HIS A 91 0.61 14.22 10.12
CA HIS A 91 1.84 14.21 9.30
C HIS A 91 2.35 12.80 9.02
N VAL A 92 1.66 11.75 9.51
CA VAL A 92 2.14 10.37 9.38
C VAL A 92 2.37 9.98 7.92
N PRO A 93 1.50 10.33 6.95
CA PRO A 93 1.76 9.96 5.57
C PRO A 93 3.02 10.61 4.98
N THR A 94 3.37 11.84 5.39
CA THR A 94 4.64 12.45 5.00
C THR A 94 5.83 11.76 5.69
N ILE A 95 5.69 11.40 6.97
CA ILE A 95 6.71 10.64 7.71
C ILE A 95 6.96 9.29 7.01
N SER A 96 5.90 8.62 6.54
CA SER A 96 6.03 7.38 5.77
C SER A 96 6.90 7.52 4.54
N GLY A 97 6.69 8.58 3.74
CA GLY A 97 7.50 8.82 2.55
C GLY A 97 8.97 9.11 2.88
N VAL A 98 9.23 9.86 3.95
CA VAL A 98 10.61 10.06 4.43
C VAL A 98 11.21 8.76 4.94
N ASP A 99 10.48 7.97 5.72
CA ASP A 99 10.96 6.70 6.27
C ASP A 99 11.33 5.72 5.15
N ILE A 100 10.47 5.54 4.13
CA ILE A 100 10.78 4.70 2.96
C ILE A 100 12.04 5.22 2.25
N ALA A 101 12.19 6.54 2.09
CA ALA A 101 13.38 7.14 1.49
C ALA A 101 14.65 6.91 2.32
N LEU A 102 14.56 6.93 3.65
CA LEU A 102 15.69 6.62 4.53
C LEU A 102 16.11 5.14 4.41
N TRP A 103 15.14 4.23 4.27
CA TRP A 103 15.42 2.81 4.01
C TRP A 103 16.08 2.57 2.64
N ASP A 104 15.60 3.24 1.58
CA ASP A 104 16.24 3.23 0.27
C ASP A 104 17.68 3.75 0.34
N LEU A 105 17.87 4.91 0.98
CA LEU A 105 19.16 5.55 1.16
C LEU A 105 20.14 4.66 1.96
N ALA A 106 19.68 4.04 3.04
CA ALA A 106 20.51 3.12 3.83
C ALA A 106 20.95 1.91 2.99
N GLY A 107 20.06 1.36 2.16
CA GLY A 107 20.42 0.28 1.24
C GLY A 107 21.47 0.71 0.22
N LYS A 108 21.37 1.93 -0.31
CA LYS A 108 22.36 2.52 -1.23
C LYS A 108 23.72 2.76 -0.54
N ILE A 109 23.74 3.34 0.67
CA ILE A 109 24.95 3.57 1.47
C ILE A 109 25.65 2.25 1.81
N LEU A 110 24.88 1.23 2.18
CA LEU A 110 25.41 -0.07 2.59
C LEU A 110 25.66 -1.02 1.42
N ASN A 111 25.26 -0.64 0.20
CA ASN A 111 25.29 -1.47 -1.01
C ASN A 111 24.54 -2.80 -0.81
N LEU A 112 23.35 -2.72 -0.22
CA LEU A 112 22.46 -3.85 0.10
C LEU A 112 21.03 -3.55 -0.34
N PRO A 113 20.26 -4.55 -0.81
CA PRO A 113 18.82 -4.37 -1.01
C PRO A 113 18.15 -4.11 0.34
N THR A 114 17.13 -3.25 0.38
CA THR A 114 16.38 -2.89 1.59
C THR A 114 15.93 -4.12 2.38
N SER A 115 15.47 -5.15 1.67
CA SER A 115 15.07 -6.45 2.22
C SER A 115 16.14 -7.22 3.03
N LYS A 116 17.41 -6.81 3.00
CA LYS A 116 18.52 -7.44 3.74
C LYS A 116 18.99 -6.64 4.95
N LEU A 117 18.52 -5.41 5.15
CA LEU A 117 19.09 -4.49 6.12
C LEU A 117 18.79 -4.82 7.59
N LEU A 118 17.68 -5.51 7.88
CA LEU A 118 17.28 -5.84 9.27
C LEU A 118 17.40 -7.34 9.57
N THR A 119 16.47 -8.12 9.01
CA THR A 119 16.25 -9.52 9.37
C THR A 119 16.63 -10.48 8.25
N GLY A 120 17.04 -9.95 7.09
CA GLY A 120 17.11 -10.74 5.87
C GLY A 120 15.73 -11.07 5.31
N ARG A 121 15.73 -11.94 4.29
CA ARG A 121 14.54 -12.37 3.57
C ARG A 121 13.98 -13.66 4.17
N PHE A 122 12.67 -13.69 4.42
CA PHE A 122 11.91 -14.92 4.62
C PHE A 122 11.46 -15.55 3.29
N ARG A 123 11.47 -14.76 2.20
CA ARG A 123 11.05 -15.18 0.86
C ARG A 123 11.79 -14.39 -0.22
N GLU A 124 12.07 -15.04 -1.34
CA GLU A 124 12.69 -14.42 -2.52
C GLU A 124 11.66 -13.92 -3.54
N ASN A 125 10.41 -14.38 -3.43
CA ASN A 125 9.30 -13.95 -4.27
C ASN A 125 8.14 -13.49 -3.38
N VAL A 126 7.49 -12.40 -3.77
CA VAL A 126 6.35 -11.80 -3.07
C VAL A 126 5.09 -12.03 -3.88
N GLU A 127 4.05 -12.58 -3.25
CA GLU A 127 2.76 -12.77 -3.88
C GLU A 127 2.03 -11.44 -4.03
N LEU A 128 1.47 -11.20 -5.21
CA LEU A 128 0.75 -9.99 -5.55
C LEU A 128 -0.70 -10.33 -5.90
N TYR A 129 -1.60 -9.44 -5.51
CA TYR A 129 -2.97 -9.44 -6.01
C TYR A 129 -3.28 -8.14 -6.74
N TYR A 130 -4.22 -8.22 -7.67
CA TYR A 130 -4.52 -7.14 -8.59
C TYR A 130 -5.93 -6.59 -8.34
N GLY A 131 -6.04 -5.26 -8.30
CA GLY A 131 -7.30 -4.55 -8.41
C GLY A 131 -7.85 -4.71 -9.83
N GLY A 132 -8.82 -5.62 -9.99
CA GLY A 132 -9.34 -6.04 -11.29
C GLY A 132 -10.13 -4.96 -12.04
N PRO A 133 -10.39 -5.15 -13.35
CA PRO A 133 -11.48 -4.45 -14.00
C PRO A 133 -12.77 -4.69 -13.21
N GLY A 134 -13.49 -3.61 -12.88
CA GLY A 134 -14.72 -3.68 -12.10
C GLY A 134 -15.72 -4.70 -12.67
N LEU A 135 -16.53 -5.28 -11.80
CA LEU A 135 -17.40 -6.42 -12.11
C LEU A 135 -18.35 -6.13 -13.30
N PRO A 136 -18.44 -6.97 -14.33
CA PRO A 136 -19.39 -6.74 -15.42
C PRO A 136 -20.84 -6.87 -14.94
N ASN A 137 -21.64 -5.81 -15.11
CA ASN A 137 -23.08 -5.86 -14.80
C ASN A 137 -23.90 -6.75 -15.74
N ASP A 138 -23.37 -7.00 -16.92
CA ASP A 138 -23.99 -7.83 -17.93
C ASP A 138 -23.39 -9.24 -17.84
N ARG A 139 -24.22 -10.20 -17.43
CA ARG A 139 -23.81 -11.61 -17.31
C ARG A 139 -23.25 -12.18 -18.60
N SER A 140 -23.70 -11.69 -19.77
CA SER A 140 -23.19 -12.16 -21.06
C SER A 140 -21.72 -11.80 -21.30
N LYS A 141 -21.17 -10.86 -20.53
CA LYS A 141 -19.77 -10.41 -20.63
C LYS A 141 -18.85 -11.07 -19.61
N VAL A 142 -19.38 -11.85 -18.67
CA VAL A 142 -18.58 -12.46 -17.60
C VAL A 142 -17.55 -13.44 -18.16
N ASP A 143 -17.94 -14.28 -19.11
CA ASP A 143 -17.01 -15.28 -19.70
C ASP A 143 -15.84 -14.61 -20.45
N GLU A 144 -16.12 -13.53 -21.18
CA GLU A 144 -15.10 -12.74 -21.86
C GLU A 144 -14.17 -12.06 -20.86
N TRP A 145 -14.72 -11.45 -19.81
CA TRP A 145 -13.97 -10.83 -18.72
C TRP A 145 -13.07 -11.83 -17.97
N VAL A 146 -13.57 -13.04 -17.67
CA VAL A 146 -12.76 -14.10 -17.06
C VAL A 146 -11.64 -14.54 -18.00
N LYS A 147 -11.93 -14.65 -19.30
CA LYS A 147 -10.92 -15.01 -20.31
C LYS A 147 -9.82 -13.95 -20.39
N GLU A 148 -10.16 -12.67 -20.36
CA GLU A 148 -9.19 -11.57 -20.34
C GLU A 148 -8.32 -11.62 -19.08
N PHE A 149 -8.92 -11.79 -17.90
CA PHE A 149 -8.17 -11.91 -16.65
C PHE A 149 -7.21 -13.10 -16.67
N ARG A 150 -7.66 -14.28 -17.12
CA ARG A 150 -6.82 -15.48 -17.22
C ARG A 150 -5.72 -15.36 -18.27
N ALA A 151 -5.93 -14.54 -19.30
CA ALA A 151 -4.94 -14.25 -20.33
C ALA A 151 -3.91 -13.19 -19.90
N HIS A 152 -4.04 -12.60 -18.70
CA HIS A 152 -3.11 -11.59 -18.22
C HIS A 152 -1.68 -12.17 -18.20
N PRO A 153 -0.68 -11.50 -18.80
CA PRO A 153 0.68 -12.04 -18.96
C PRO A 153 1.42 -12.35 -17.66
N HIS A 154 0.88 -11.96 -16.52
CA HIS A 154 1.50 -12.08 -15.21
C HIS A 154 0.86 -13.17 -14.34
N GLY A 155 -0.26 -13.76 -14.78
CA GLY A 155 -0.85 -14.94 -14.14
C GLY A 155 -1.30 -14.73 -12.69
N TYR A 156 -1.89 -13.58 -12.35
CA TYR A 156 -2.42 -13.33 -11.01
C TYR A 156 -3.42 -14.41 -10.57
N ARG A 157 -3.34 -14.80 -9.29
CA ARG A 157 -4.21 -15.82 -8.70
C ARG A 157 -5.26 -15.25 -7.73
N THR A 158 -5.19 -13.96 -7.45
CA THR A 158 -6.10 -13.27 -6.52
C THR A 158 -6.59 -11.98 -7.15
N LEU A 159 -7.89 -11.77 -7.12
CA LEU A 159 -8.56 -10.65 -7.76
C LEU A 159 -9.39 -9.86 -6.76
N LYS A 160 -9.13 -8.55 -6.66
CA LYS A 160 -9.92 -7.62 -5.84
C LYS A 160 -11.03 -6.98 -6.67
N ILE A 161 -12.26 -7.04 -6.14
CA ILE A 161 -13.49 -6.63 -6.84
C ILE A 161 -14.38 -5.82 -5.89
N GLY A 162 -14.84 -4.66 -6.35
CA GLY A 162 -15.77 -3.78 -5.64
C GLY A 162 -17.24 -3.90 -6.08
N PHE A 163 -18.04 -2.92 -5.69
CA PHE A 163 -19.49 -2.86 -5.89
C PHE A 163 -19.94 -1.87 -6.99
N GLU A 164 -19.01 -1.18 -7.65
CA GLU A 164 -19.21 0.01 -8.51
C GLU A 164 -20.14 -0.21 -9.69
N GLN A 165 -20.26 -1.46 -10.08
CA GLN A 165 -21.10 -1.89 -11.17
C GLN A 165 -22.39 -2.47 -10.59
N LEU A 166 -22.32 -3.32 -9.55
CA LEU A 166 -23.49 -4.02 -9.01
C LEU A 166 -24.55 -3.11 -8.38
N LEU A 167 -24.14 -2.02 -7.75
CA LEU A 167 -25.01 -1.11 -7.02
C LEU A 167 -25.12 0.25 -7.72
N ASP A 168 -26.21 0.98 -7.45
CA ASP A 168 -26.33 2.37 -7.88
C ASP A 168 -25.15 3.17 -7.33
N LYS A 169 -24.42 3.86 -8.22
CA LYS A 169 -23.22 4.62 -7.86
C LYS A 169 -23.49 5.84 -6.97
N ASN A 170 -24.75 6.21 -6.75
CA ASN A 170 -25.15 7.19 -5.73
C ASN A 170 -25.15 6.59 -4.31
N ARG A 171 -24.89 5.29 -4.17
CA ARG A 171 -24.83 4.59 -2.88
C ARG A 171 -23.41 4.31 -2.41
N LEU A 172 -22.42 4.60 -3.24
CA LEU A 172 -21.01 4.31 -3.01
C LEU A 172 -20.26 5.60 -2.68
N SER A 173 -19.23 5.50 -1.86
CA SER A 173 -18.37 6.62 -1.54
C SER A 173 -17.61 7.05 -2.78
N ARG A 174 -17.34 8.35 -2.85
CA ARG A 174 -16.66 8.98 -3.97
C ARG A 174 -15.55 9.86 -3.46
N THR A 175 -14.39 9.76 -4.11
CA THR A 175 -13.23 10.60 -3.82
C THR A 175 -13.64 12.08 -3.82
N PHE A 176 -13.22 12.82 -2.78
CA PHE A 176 -13.49 14.25 -2.58
C PHE A 176 -14.97 14.65 -2.43
N ARG A 177 -15.91 13.71 -2.41
CA ARG A 177 -17.33 13.96 -2.07
C ARG A 177 -17.71 13.45 -0.68
N GLY A 178 -16.76 12.83 0.00
CA GLY A 178 -16.97 12.13 1.26
C GLY A 178 -17.70 10.82 1.06
N ALA A 179 -17.70 9.97 2.09
CA ALA A 179 -18.72 8.95 2.21
C ALA A 179 -20.05 9.69 2.35
N GLU A 180 -20.90 9.69 1.31
CA GLU A 180 -22.31 10.00 1.55
C GLU A 180 -22.78 9.01 2.62
N PRO A 181 -23.30 9.48 3.76
CA PRO A 181 -23.39 8.66 4.96
C PRO A 181 -24.14 7.36 4.72
N ASN A 182 -23.46 6.25 5.04
CA ASN A 182 -24.02 5.02 5.60
C ASN A 182 -25.38 4.64 5.03
N GLN A 183 -25.43 4.29 3.75
CA GLN A 183 -26.67 3.75 3.19
C GLN A 183 -26.82 2.29 3.61
N THR A 184 -27.75 2.03 4.52
CA THR A 184 -28.13 0.68 4.88
C THR A 184 -28.66 -0.06 3.64
N LEU A 185 -28.01 -1.14 3.24
CA LEU A 185 -28.48 -1.95 2.13
C LEU A 185 -29.75 -2.70 2.51
N LYS A 186 -30.72 -2.71 1.59
CA LYS A 186 -31.95 -3.50 1.73
C LYS A 186 -31.72 -4.91 1.19
N GLU A 187 -32.63 -5.83 1.52
CA GLU A 187 -32.59 -7.22 1.01
C GLU A 187 -32.53 -7.30 -0.52
N SER A 188 -33.17 -6.38 -1.23
CA SER A 188 -33.08 -6.30 -2.70
C SER A 188 -31.65 -6.00 -3.18
N ASP A 189 -30.93 -5.15 -2.46
CA ASP A 189 -29.56 -4.76 -2.79
C ASP A 189 -28.60 -5.90 -2.44
N LEU A 190 -28.77 -6.52 -1.27
CA LEU A 190 -28.01 -7.69 -0.83
C LEU A 190 -28.19 -8.88 -1.77
N LYS A 191 -29.38 -9.05 -2.36
CA LYS A 191 -29.61 -10.03 -3.41
C LYS A 191 -28.75 -9.76 -4.65
N LEU A 192 -28.67 -8.51 -5.12
CA LEU A 192 -27.82 -8.16 -6.27
C LEU A 192 -26.34 -8.45 -5.98
N VAL A 193 -25.88 -8.10 -4.78
CA VAL A 193 -24.53 -8.40 -4.29
C VAL A 193 -24.28 -9.91 -4.32
N ARG A 194 -25.15 -10.71 -3.68
CA ARG A 194 -25.03 -12.18 -3.67
C ARG A 194 -24.99 -12.77 -5.07
N ASP A 195 -25.95 -12.41 -5.91
CA ASP A 195 -26.09 -12.95 -7.27
C ASP A 195 -24.88 -12.56 -8.15
N GLY A 196 -24.38 -11.34 -8.01
CA GLY A 196 -23.22 -10.82 -8.75
C GLY A 196 -21.95 -11.59 -8.42
N PHE A 197 -21.58 -11.63 -7.14
CA PHE A 197 -20.37 -12.34 -6.71
C PHE A 197 -20.47 -13.86 -6.91
N THR A 198 -21.66 -14.47 -6.77
CA THR A 198 -21.86 -15.90 -7.07
C THR A 198 -21.64 -16.19 -8.56
N THR A 199 -22.12 -15.32 -9.45
CA THR A 199 -21.89 -15.46 -10.89
C THR A 199 -20.39 -15.42 -11.20
N ILE A 200 -19.66 -14.48 -10.61
CA ILE A 200 -18.21 -14.36 -10.79
C ILE A 200 -17.46 -15.55 -10.20
N ARG A 201 -17.77 -16.00 -8.99
CA ARG A 201 -17.16 -17.20 -8.39
C ARG A 201 -17.34 -18.43 -9.28
N ASN A 202 -18.54 -18.64 -9.81
CA ASN A 202 -18.81 -19.78 -10.69
C ASN A 202 -18.02 -19.70 -12.01
N ALA A 203 -17.84 -18.51 -12.56
CA ALA A 203 -17.09 -18.32 -13.81
C ALA A 203 -15.57 -18.38 -13.62
N LEU A 204 -15.05 -17.76 -12.54
CA LEU A 204 -13.63 -17.80 -12.19
C LEU A 204 -13.21 -19.18 -11.71
N GLY A 205 -14.06 -19.94 -11.04
CA GLY A 205 -13.68 -21.20 -10.40
C GLY A 205 -12.98 -21.00 -9.05
N TRP A 206 -12.30 -22.06 -8.60
CA TRP A 206 -11.72 -22.15 -7.24
C TRP A 206 -10.19 -22.10 -7.23
N ASP A 207 -9.55 -22.00 -8.40
CA ASP A 207 -8.11 -21.78 -8.54
C ASP A 207 -7.69 -20.31 -8.43
N ILE A 208 -8.68 -19.40 -8.49
CA ILE A 208 -8.54 -17.95 -8.34
C ILE A 208 -9.26 -17.49 -7.07
N ASP A 209 -8.58 -16.76 -6.20
CA ASP A 209 -9.14 -16.13 -5.02
C ASP A 209 -9.82 -14.79 -5.33
N ILE A 210 -10.85 -14.44 -4.56
CA ILE A 210 -11.62 -13.20 -4.70
C ILE A 210 -11.50 -12.41 -3.41
N ILE A 211 -11.16 -11.12 -3.52
CA ILE A 211 -11.25 -10.13 -2.44
C ILE A 211 -12.46 -9.23 -2.73
N VAL A 212 -13.31 -9.01 -1.72
CA VAL A 212 -14.48 -8.14 -1.82
C VAL A 212 -14.15 -6.80 -1.19
N HIS A 213 -14.00 -5.74 -1.99
CA HIS A 213 -13.57 -4.43 -1.51
C HIS A 213 -14.73 -3.46 -1.28
N CYS A 214 -14.85 -2.95 -0.05
CA CYS A 214 -15.99 -2.17 0.42
C CYS A 214 -15.69 -0.67 0.66
N HIS A 215 -14.43 -0.22 0.50
CA HIS A 215 -14.03 1.19 0.61
C HIS A 215 -14.42 1.94 1.91
N ASN A 216 -14.69 1.24 3.01
CA ASN A 216 -15.18 1.73 4.30
C ASN A 216 -16.62 2.30 4.28
N GLU A 217 -17.47 1.86 3.37
CA GLU A 217 -18.71 2.58 3.04
C GLU A 217 -19.94 2.20 3.88
N TRP A 218 -19.88 1.06 4.60
CA TRP A 218 -21.08 0.46 5.16
C TRP A 218 -21.25 0.72 6.65
N ASP A 219 -22.52 0.75 7.09
CA ASP A 219 -22.84 0.61 8.50
C ASP A 219 -22.62 -0.84 8.99
N ILE A 220 -22.54 -1.02 10.30
CA ILE A 220 -22.28 -2.33 10.92
C ILE A 220 -23.33 -3.38 10.50
N PRO A 221 -24.65 -3.12 10.54
CA PRO A 221 -25.65 -4.09 10.09
C PRO A 221 -25.46 -4.51 8.63
N THR A 222 -25.18 -3.57 7.73
CA THR A 222 -24.95 -3.83 6.31
C THR A 222 -23.69 -4.66 6.11
N ALA A 223 -22.60 -4.33 6.77
CA ALA A 223 -21.37 -5.10 6.71
C ALA A 223 -21.58 -6.57 7.15
N ILE A 224 -22.35 -6.78 8.22
CA ILE A 224 -22.72 -8.13 8.68
C ILE A 224 -23.54 -8.83 7.60
N ASN A 225 -24.54 -8.17 7.02
CA ASN A 225 -25.39 -8.77 5.99
C ASN A 225 -24.62 -9.06 4.69
N ILE A 226 -23.67 -8.21 4.30
CA ILE A 226 -22.75 -8.47 3.17
C ILE A 226 -21.93 -9.72 3.48
N SER A 227 -21.37 -9.85 4.69
CA SER A 227 -20.59 -11.03 5.08
C SER A 227 -21.38 -12.34 4.98
N GLN A 228 -22.66 -12.32 5.32
CA GLN A 228 -23.56 -13.46 5.19
C GLN A 228 -23.92 -13.72 3.73
N ALA A 229 -24.13 -12.67 2.92
CA ALA A 229 -24.38 -12.80 1.50
C ALA A 229 -23.19 -13.40 0.73
N MET A 230 -21.96 -13.26 1.24
CA MET A 230 -20.73 -13.78 0.64
C MET A 230 -20.36 -15.21 1.10
N GLU A 231 -21.14 -15.86 1.95
CA GLU A 231 -20.78 -17.16 2.54
C GLU A 231 -20.48 -18.25 1.49
N GLU A 232 -21.31 -18.36 0.45
CA GLU A 232 -21.12 -19.34 -0.64
C GLU A 232 -19.98 -18.94 -1.60
N VAL A 233 -19.72 -17.64 -1.74
CA VAL A 233 -18.65 -17.09 -2.59
C VAL A 233 -17.28 -17.41 -2.01
N ARG A 234 -17.18 -17.53 -0.67
CA ARG A 234 -15.92 -17.79 0.05
C ARG A 234 -14.79 -16.87 -0.47
N PRO A 235 -14.94 -15.54 -0.34
CA PRO A 235 -13.83 -14.65 -0.64
C PRO A 235 -12.66 -14.92 0.32
N LEU A 236 -11.46 -14.58 -0.11
CA LEU A 236 -10.27 -14.60 0.72
C LEU A 236 -10.46 -13.68 1.93
N TRP A 237 -11.06 -12.52 1.72
CA TRP A 237 -11.62 -11.65 2.75
C TRP A 237 -12.62 -10.63 2.19
N ILE A 238 -13.38 -10.03 3.09
CA ILE A 238 -14.06 -8.75 2.88
C ILE A 238 -13.15 -7.64 3.41
N GLU A 239 -12.78 -6.74 2.52
CA GLU A 239 -11.86 -5.64 2.77
C GLU A 239 -12.61 -4.35 3.07
N ASP A 240 -12.21 -3.67 4.14
CA ASP A 240 -12.67 -2.34 4.51
C ASP A 240 -14.20 -2.18 4.56
N PRO A 241 -14.94 -3.07 5.25
CA PRO A 241 -16.40 -3.01 5.28
C PRO A 241 -16.96 -1.74 5.93
N ILE A 242 -16.34 -1.27 7.02
CA ILE A 242 -16.83 -0.13 7.82
C ILE A 242 -15.68 0.84 8.13
N GLN A 243 -15.99 2.07 8.56
CA GLN A 243 -14.96 3.06 8.90
C GLN A 243 -14.06 2.63 10.07
N VAL A 244 -12.75 2.87 9.96
CA VAL A 244 -11.74 2.41 10.93
C VAL A 244 -11.84 3.06 12.32
N TRP A 245 -12.46 4.24 12.46
CA TRP A 245 -12.73 4.81 13.80
C TRP A 245 -13.82 4.03 14.58
N HIS A 246 -14.46 3.04 13.96
CA HIS A 246 -15.38 2.09 14.60
C HIS A 246 -14.70 0.74 14.88
N SER A 247 -13.52 0.73 15.49
CA SER A 247 -12.80 -0.51 15.85
C SER A 247 -13.64 -1.49 16.68
N ASP A 248 -14.48 -1.00 17.60
CA ASP A 248 -15.45 -1.83 18.33
C ASP A 248 -16.53 -2.44 17.41
N GLY A 249 -16.88 -1.73 16.34
CA GLY A 249 -17.77 -2.22 15.28
C GLY A 249 -17.13 -3.35 14.49
N TYR A 250 -15.81 -3.30 14.25
CA TYR A 250 -15.08 -4.39 13.61
C TYR A 250 -15.11 -5.66 14.46
N LYS A 251 -14.97 -5.55 15.79
CA LYS A 251 -15.14 -6.70 16.70
C LYS A 251 -16.53 -7.35 16.56
N GLN A 252 -17.59 -6.53 16.50
CA GLN A 252 -18.96 -7.03 16.30
C GLN A 252 -19.12 -7.71 14.94
N LEU A 253 -18.60 -7.07 13.89
CA LEU A 253 -18.66 -7.61 12.53
C LEU A 253 -17.92 -8.94 12.44
N ARG A 254 -16.67 -9.01 12.89
CA ARG A 254 -15.88 -10.24 12.85
C ARG A 254 -16.55 -11.38 13.61
N ALA A 255 -17.12 -11.10 14.78
CA ALA A 255 -17.84 -12.11 15.57
C ALA A 255 -19.09 -12.66 14.85
N ALA A 256 -19.75 -11.85 14.02
CA ALA A 256 -20.94 -12.24 13.26
C ALA A 256 -20.63 -12.76 11.84
N SER A 257 -19.43 -12.48 11.32
CA SER A 257 -19.04 -12.77 9.95
C SER A 257 -18.88 -14.26 9.68
N ARG A 258 -19.24 -14.69 8.47
CA ARG A 258 -19.03 -16.05 7.96
C ARG A 258 -17.74 -16.20 7.13
N VAL A 259 -17.08 -15.08 6.85
CA VAL A 259 -15.90 -14.99 5.99
C VAL A 259 -14.86 -14.06 6.62
N PRO A 260 -13.57 -14.15 6.27
CA PRO A 260 -12.53 -13.33 6.89
C PRO A 260 -12.74 -11.82 6.67
N ILE A 261 -12.43 -11.02 7.67
CA ILE A 261 -12.48 -9.55 7.62
C ILE A 261 -11.08 -8.96 7.57
N CYS A 262 -10.85 -8.05 6.63
CA CYS A 262 -9.58 -7.37 6.40
C CYS A 262 -9.78 -5.86 6.51
N THR A 263 -8.86 -5.15 7.17
CA THR A 263 -8.80 -3.68 7.12
C THR A 263 -7.43 -3.14 7.52
N GLY A 264 -7.16 -1.88 7.18
CA GLY A 264 -5.96 -1.18 7.61
C GLY A 264 -5.50 -0.03 6.72
N GLU A 265 -5.99 0.08 5.49
CA GLU A 265 -5.44 1.01 4.49
C GLU A 265 -5.59 2.48 4.93
N LYS A 266 -6.64 2.77 5.70
CA LYS A 266 -6.96 4.11 6.23
C LYS A 266 -6.53 4.33 7.69
N ILE A 267 -5.75 3.41 8.26
CA ILE A 267 -5.21 3.57 9.61
C ILE A 267 -3.83 4.22 9.51
N GLU A 268 -3.69 5.39 10.12
CA GLU A 268 -2.43 6.14 10.14
C GLU A 268 -1.60 5.80 11.38
N GLY A 269 -0.33 5.47 11.16
CA GLY A 269 0.62 5.21 12.24
C GLY A 269 0.41 3.90 12.99
N PHE A 270 1.49 3.35 13.56
CA PHE A 270 1.45 2.00 14.14
C PHE A 270 0.56 1.85 15.39
N ARG A 271 0.34 2.92 16.16
CA ARG A 271 -0.43 2.86 17.41
C ARG A 271 -1.92 2.64 17.17
N ASP A 272 -2.44 3.17 16.08
CA ASP A 272 -3.88 3.13 15.78
C ASP A 272 -4.32 1.74 15.29
N PHE A 273 -3.37 0.84 15.01
CA PHE A 273 -3.63 -0.58 14.78
C PHE A 273 -3.87 -1.37 16.07
N PHE A 274 -3.55 -0.85 17.25
CA PHE A 274 -3.65 -1.61 18.51
C PHE A 274 -5.07 -2.14 18.78
N PRO A 275 -6.15 -1.35 18.63
CA PRO A 275 -7.51 -1.84 18.81
C PRO A 275 -7.92 -2.92 17.82
N PHE A 276 -7.23 -3.06 16.69
CA PHE A 276 -7.55 -4.09 15.70
C PHE A 276 -6.83 -5.41 15.99
N ILE A 277 -5.58 -5.31 16.45
CA ILE A 277 -4.72 -6.45 16.72
C ILE A 277 -5.00 -7.05 18.10
N VAL A 278 -4.85 -6.22 19.14
CA VAL A 278 -4.87 -6.69 20.55
C VAL A 278 -6.27 -7.15 20.95
N GLU A 279 -7.29 -6.44 20.46
CA GLU A 279 -8.69 -6.75 20.78
C GLU A 279 -9.33 -7.76 19.81
N GLY A 280 -8.57 -8.24 18.81
CA GLY A 280 -9.00 -9.27 17.87
C GLY A 280 -10.16 -8.85 16.96
N ALA A 281 -10.10 -7.63 16.40
CA ALA A 281 -11.20 -7.05 15.64
C ALA A 281 -11.27 -7.53 14.17
N ILE A 282 -10.18 -8.07 13.62
CA ILE A 282 -10.03 -8.45 12.21
C ILE A 282 -9.31 -9.80 12.06
N ASP A 283 -9.35 -10.37 10.85
CA ASP A 283 -8.67 -11.63 10.50
C ASP A 283 -7.39 -11.41 9.68
N VAL A 284 -7.31 -10.30 8.94
CA VAL A 284 -6.14 -9.94 8.12
C VAL A 284 -5.85 -8.46 8.29
N LEU A 285 -4.58 -8.12 8.54
CA LEU A 285 -4.13 -6.73 8.61
C LEU A 285 -3.82 -6.19 7.23
N HIS A 286 -4.28 -4.96 6.98
CA HIS A 286 -4.12 -4.30 5.69
C HIS A 286 -3.38 -2.94 5.70
N PRO A 287 -2.22 -2.80 6.35
CA PRO A 287 -1.56 -1.50 6.41
C PRO A 287 -1.10 -1.06 5.02
N ASP A 288 -1.12 0.25 4.80
CA ASP A 288 -0.47 0.90 3.67
C ASP A 288 0.85 1.56 4.16
N LEU A 289 1.99 1.20 3.55
CA LEU A 289 3.29 1.72 3.98
C LEU A 289 3.39 3.24 3.80
N CYS A 290 2.69 3.83 2.84
CA CYS A 290 2.62 5.27 2.63
C CYS A 290 1.81 6.00 3.72
N TRP A 291 1.09 5.30 4.59
CA TRP A 291 0.21 5.90 5.63
C TRP A 291 0.53 5.44 7.05
N CYS A 292 1.06 4.23 7.23
CA CYS A 292 1.25 3.63 8.55
C CYS A 292 2.58 4.04 9.23
N GLY A 293 3.37 4.92 8.61
CA GLY A 293 4.69 5.35 9.07
C GLY A 293 5.85 4.64 8.37
N GLY A 294 5.68 4.27 7.10
CA GLY A 294 6.74 3.66 6.28
C GLY A 294 7.07 2.22 6.68
N ILE A 295 8.25 1.76 6.28
CA ILE A 295 8.76 0.43 6.60
C ILE A 295 8.95 0.28 8.12
N SER A 296 9.41 1.33 8.81
CA SER A 296 9.61 1.31 10.27
C SER A 296 8.30 1.17 11.03
N GLY A 297 7.24 1.88 10.59
CA GLY A 297 5.90 1.76 11.16
C GLY A 297 5.26 0.41 10.82
N GLY A 298 5.31 0.02 9.54
CA GLY A 298 4.83 -1.28 9.05
C GLY A 298 5.45 -2.45 9.81
N ARG A 299 6.76 -2.39 10.11
CA ARG A 299 7.46 -3.46 10.84
C ARG A 299 6.90 -3.62 12.25
N LYS A 300 6.70 -2.51 12.96
CA LYS A 300 6.11 -2.51 14.32
C LYS A 300 4.71 -3.12 14.31
N ILE A 301 3.91 -2.83 13.28
CA ILE A 301 2.58 -3.41 13.08
C ILE A 301 2.68 -4.92 12.83
N ALA A 302 3.53 -5.33 11.89
CA ALA A 302 3.67 -6.72 11.49
C ALA A 302 4.24 -7.62 12.59
N GLU A 303 5.20 -7.12 13.37
CA GLU A 303 5.76 -7.84 14.52
C GLU A 303 4.70 -8.05 15.61
N LEU A 304 3.89 -7.02 15.91
CA LEU A 304 2.79 -7.17 16.85
C LEU A 304 1.75 -8.17 16.31
N ALA A 305 1.39 -8.08 15.04
CA ALA A 305 0.47 -9.00 14.37
C ALA A 305 0.90 -10.46 14.46
N ASP A 306 2.19 -10.72 14.31
CA ASP A 306 2.79 -12.06 14.34
C ASP A 306 2.55 -12.74 15.70
N HIS A 307 2.60 -11.99 16.80
CA HIS A 307 2.30 -12.49 18.14
C HIS A 307 0.82 -12.85 18.37
N PHE A 308 -0.08 -12.31 17.55
CA PHE A 308 -1.52 -12.60 17.58
C PHE A 308 -1.96 -13.55 16.45
N GLY A 309 -1.02 -14.08 15.68
CA GLY A 309 -1.31 -15.02 14.58
C GLY A 309 -2.04 -14.39 13.39
N LEU A 310 -1.94 -13.06 13.22
CA LEU A 310 -2.58 -12.34 12.13
C LEU A 310 -1.65 -12.27 10.91
N PRO A 311 -2.11 -12.65 9.71
CA PRO A 311 -1.39 -12.39 8.47
C PRO A 311 -1.42 -10.89 8.12
N VAL A 312 -0.37 -10.45 7.42
CA VAL A 312 -0.26 -9.08 6.88
C VAL A 312 -0.37 -9.13 5.37
N ALA A 313 -1.34 -8.42 4.80
CA ALA A 313 -1.43 -8.12 3.38
C ALA A 313 -1.29 -6.61 3.19
N LEU A 314 -0.48 -6.13 2.23
CA LEU A 314 -0.31 -4.67 2.07
C LEU A 314 -1.30 -4.08 1.09
N HIS A 315 -1.89 -2.95 1.48
CA HIS A 315 -2.63 -2.08 0.56
C HIS A 315 -1.65 -1.38 -0.37
N ASN A 316 -2.07 -1.12 -1.61
CA ASN A 316 -1.24 -0.39 -2.56
C ASN A 316 -2.03 0.22 -3.72
N CYS A 317 -2.16 1.54 -3.68
CA CYS A 317 -2.63 2.34 -4.80
C CYS A 317 -1.57 3.33 -5.31
N GLY A 318 -0.29 3.07 -5.03
CA GLY A 318 0.82 4.01 -5.28
C GLY A 318 1.59 3.78 -6.58
N SER A 319 2.67 4.53 -6.74
CA SER A 319 3.61 4.46 -7.86
C SER A 319 4.53 3.23 -7.76
N LEU A 320 5.54 3.16 -8.64
CA LEU A 320 6.57 2.12 -8.58
C LEU A 320 7.30 2.10 -7.24
N VAL A 321 7.53 3.26 -6.64
CA VAL A 321 8.25 3.38 -5.36
C VAL A 321 7.50 2.66 -4.25
N HIS A 322 6.19 2.89 -4.13
CA HIS A 322 5.37 2.16 -3.16
C HIS A 322 5.33 0.64 -3.44
N ASN A 323 5.22 0.23 -4.70
CA ASN A 323 5.27 -1.20 -5.07
C ASN A 323 6.59 -1.84 -4.63
N MET A 324 7.74 -1.21 -4.89
CA MET A 324 9.04 -1.77 -4.48
C MET A 324 9.24 -1.76 -2.96
N ALA A 325 8.76 -0.72 -2.26
CA ALA A 325 8.74 -0.71 -0.81
C ALA A 325 7.95 -1.90 -0.24
N ASN A 326 6.76 -2.16 -0.79
CA ASN A 326 5.92 -3.29 -0.38
C ASN A 326 6.56 -4.65 -0.67
N ILE A 327 7.26 -4.79 -1.80
CA ILE A 327 7.97 -6.03 -2.16
C ILE A 327 9.14 -6.28 -1.21
N HIS A 328 9.98 -5.28 -0.93
CA HIS A 328 11.05 -5.44 0.04
C HIS A 328 10.51 -5.71 1.44
N PHE A 329 9.45 -5.03 1.86
CA PHE A 329 8.79 -5.26 3.14
C PHE A 329 8.22 -6.69 3.23
N GLY A 330 7.50 -7.12 2.21
CA GLY A 330 6.93 -8.46 2.14
C GLY A 330 8.00 -9.55 2.17
N ALA A 331 9.20 -9.29 1.67
CA ALA A 331 10.33 -10.18 1.81
C ALA A 331 10.83 -10.31 3.27
N MET A 332 10.77 -9.22 4.05
CA MET A 332 11.29 -9.14 5.43
C MET A 332 10.31 -9.61 6.50
N VAL A 333 9.02 -9.70 6.20
CA VAL A 333 7.99 -9.99 7.20
C VAL A 333 7.57 -11.45 7.21
N ARG A 334 7.70 -12.13 8.35
CA ARG A 334 7.44 -13.58 8.49
C ARG A 334 5.99 -13.95 8.13
N ASN A 335 5.02 -13.31 8.77
CA ASN A 335 3.57 -13.48 8.59
C ASN A 335 3.00 -12.72 7.38
N PHE A 336 3.83 -12.37 6.40
CA PHE A 336 3.37 -11.71 5.20
C PHE A 336 2.62 -12.67 4.27
N SER A 337 1.45 -12.23 3.81
CA SER A 337 0.58 -12.95 2.88
C SER A 337 0.82 -12.50 1.44
N MET A 338 0.51 -11.25 1.11
CA MET A 338 0.58 -10.71 -0.25
C MET A 338 0.55 -9.17 -0.26
N SER A 339 0.87 -8.55 -1.39
CA SER A 339 0.68 -7.10 -1.60
C SER A 339 -0.30 -6.85 -2.73
N GLU A 340 -1.13 -5.83 -2.60
CA GLU A 340 -1.78 -5.23 -3.76
C GLU A 340 -0.71 -4.67 -4.70
N THR A 341 -0.97 -4.71 -6.02
CA THR A 341 -0.06 -4.15 -7.01
C THR A 341 -0.77 -3.29 -8.05
N ARG A 342 -0.06 -2.24 -8.44
CA ARG A 342 -0.43 -1.35 -9.54
C ARG A 342 0.58 -1.35 -10.68
N ILE A 343 1.70 -2.09 -10.57
CA ILE A 343 2.84 -2.03 -11.52
C ILE A 343 2.35 -2.05 -12.97
N TYR A 344 1.43 -2.96 -13.31
CA TYR A 344 0.92 -3.13 -14.68
C TYR A 344 -0.53 -2.69 -14.87
N SER A 345 -1.06 -1.90 -13.93
CA SER A 345 -2.37 -1.25 -14.10
C SER A 345 -2.30 -0.09 -15.09
N GLN A 346 -1.13 0.54 -15.22
CA GLN A 346 -0.83 1.61 -16.16
C GLN A 346 0.62 1.47 -16.64
N PRO A 347 0.92 1.63 -17.94
CA PRO A 347 2.28 1.47 -18.46
C PRO A 347 3.31 2.34 -17.72
N SER A 348 2.94 3.59 -17.41
CA SER A 348 3.83 4.58 -16.80
C SER A 348 4.41 4.18 -15.44
N ILE A 349 3.66 3.41 -14.63
CA ILE A 349 4.15 2.92 -13.33
C ILE A 349 5.34 2.00 -13.54
N SER A 350 5.21 1.09 -14.50
CA SER A 350 6.25 0.13 -14.83
C SER A 350 7.43 0.80 -15.54
N GLU A 351 7.16 1.68 -16.51
CA GLU A 351 8.16 2.45 -17.25
C GLU A 351 8.96 3.41 -16.37
N MET A 352 8.42 3.83 -15.22
CA MET A 352 9.12 4.69 -14.26
C MET A 352 10.43 4.07 -13.75
N GLY A 353 10.56 2.73 -13.80
CA GLY A 353 11.79 2.00 -13.49
C GLY A 353 12.64 1.64 -14.70
N GLY A 354 12.26 2.07 -15.91
CA GLY A 354 13.02 1.88 -17.16
C GLY A 354 12.87 0.51 -17.81
N LEU A 355 11.68 -0.08 -17.73
CA LEU A 355 11.45 -1.49 -18.06
C LEU A 355 12.01 -1.98 -19.41
N ASP A 356 12.92 -2.96 -19.33
CA ASP A 356 12.63 -4.41 -19.25
C ASP A 356 13.11 -4.91 -17.86
N GLY A 357 12.38 -5.71 -17.04
CA GLY A 357 13.04 -6.32 -15.86
C GLY A 357 12.31 -6.69 -14.55
N PHE A 358 11.00 -6.56 -14.36
CA PHE A 358 10.37 -7.20 -13.19
C PHE A 358 9.99 -8.65 -13.53
N ASP A 359 10.60 -9.60 -12.82
CA ASP A 359 10.26 -11.02 -12.94
C ASP A 359 8.96 -11.29 -12.18
N LEU A 360 7.85 -10.96 -12.83
CA LEU A 360 6.49 -11.18 -12.37
C LEU A 360 5.89 -12.37 -13.13
N LEU A 361 5.87 -13.53 -12.46
CA LEU A 361 5.39 -14.80 -13.00
C LEU A 361 4.43 -15.45 -12.01
N GLU A 362 3.29 -15.96 -12.50
CA GLU A 362 2.26 -16.61 -11.68
C GLU A 362 1.79 -15.76 -10.48
N GLY A 363 1.67 -14.45 -10.68
CA GLY A 363 1.25 -13.48 -9.67
C GLY A 363 2.30 -13.21 -8.59
N LYS A 364 3.55 -13.65 -8.78
CA LYS A 364 4.64 -13.46 -7.81
C LYS A 364 5.78 -12.68 -8.44
N ILE A 365 6.30 -11.71 -7.70
CA ILE A 365 7.42 -10.87 -8.13
C ILE A 365 8.69 -11.23 -7.37
N ALA A 366 9.79 -11.40 -8.10
CA ALA A 366 11.10 -11.56 -7.50
C ALA A 366 11.52 -10.29 -6.76
N VAL A 367 12.07 -10.44 -5.54
CA VAL A 367 12.53 -9.29 -4.75
C VAL A 367 13.81 -8.73 -5.38
N PRO A 368 13.88 -7.42 -5.72
CA PRO A 368 15.06 -6.81 -6.32
C PRO A 368 16.34 -7.04 -5.50
N ASN A 369 17.45 -7.33 -6.17
CA ASN A 369 18.75 -7.57 -5.52
C ASN A 369 19.67 -6.34 -5.48
N GLY A 370 19.33 -5.28 -6.23
CA GLY A 370 20.08 -4.03 -6.25
C GLY A 370 20.01 -3.27 -4.92
N PRO A 371 20.91 -2.30 -4.68
CA PRO A 371 20.93 -1.50 -3.46
C PRO A 371 19.64 -0.70 -3.25
N GLY A 372 19.26 -0.50 -1.97
CA GLY A 372 18.04 0.22 -1.63
C GLY A 372 16.80 -0.53 -2.11
N LEU A 373 15.86 0.20 -2.73
CA LEU A 373 14.68 -0.37 -3.38
C LEU A 373 15.00 -1.07 -4.71
N GLY A 374 16.26 -1.07 -5.14
CA GLY A 374 16.70 -1.74 -6.35
C GLY A 374 16.19 -1.11 -7.64
N ILE A 375 15.81 0.17 -7.59
CA ILE A 375 15.30 0.93 -8.75
C ILE A 375 16.00 2.29 -8.86
N GLU A 376 16.12 2.77 -10.09
CA GLU A 376 16.42 4.16 -10.42
C GLU A 376 15.28 4.71 -11.25
N LEU A 377 14.79 5.90 -10.90
CA LEU A 377 13.62 6.48 -11.56
C LEU A 377 14.04 7.13 -12.88
N VAL A 378 13.29 6.80 -13.93
CA VAL A 378 13.51 7.32 -15.29
C VAL A 378 13.05 8.78 -15.38
N PRO A 379 13.96 9.76 -15.58
CA PRO A 379 13.61 11.17 -15.50
C PRO A 379 12.55 11.61 -16.52
N GLU A 380 12.59 11.07 -17.73
CA GLU A 380 11.64 11.39 -18.80
C GLU A 380 10.23 10.91 -18.49
N VAL A 381 10.08 9.69 -17.97
CA VAL A 381 8.79 9.15 -17.53
C VAL A 381 8.29 9.93 -16.34
N LEU A 382 9.17 10.22 -15.38
CA LEU A 382 8.81 10.99 -14.20
C LEU A 382 8.31 12.39 -14.58
N ARG A 383 9.00 13.11 -15.48
CA ARG A 383 8.55 14.43 -15.98
C ARG A 383 7.21 14.35 -16.70
N ALA A 384 6.90 13.25 -17.38
CA ALA A 384 5.60 13.04 -18.02
C ALA A 384 4.48 12.79 -17.00
N GLU A 385 4.80 12.14 -15.87
CA GLU A 385 3.81 11.73 -14.86
C GLU A 385 3.64 12.72 -13.71
N VAL A 386 4.47 13.75 -13.57
CA VAL A 386 4.31 14.80 -12.53
C VAL A 386 3.15 15.73 -12.88
N ARG A 387 2.36 16.15 -11.87
CA ARG A 387 1.25 17.09 -12.09
C ARG A 387 1.73 18.42 -12.68
N GLU A 388 0.84 19.08 -13.40
CA GLU A 388 1.06 20.45 -13.86
C GLU A 388 1.31 21.36 -12.65
N ASP A 389 2.26 22.30 -12.79
CA ASP A 389 2.71 23.25 -11.75
C ASP A 389 3.44 22.66 -10.53
N GLU A 390 3.72 21.35 -10.51
CA GLU A 390 4.51 20.74 -9.45
C GLU A 390 6.02 21.00 -9.64
N PRO A 391 6.76 21.37 -8.56
CA PRO A 391 8.20 21.53 -8.65
C PRO A 391 8.88 20.18 -8.88
N PHE A 392 9.78 20.13 -9.87
CA PHE A 392 10.64 18.96 -10.07
C PHE A 392 11.83 18.98 -9.10
N TRP A 393 12.52 17.85 -8.93
CA TRP A 393 13.67 17.71 -8.02
C TRP A 393 14.95 18.45 -8.45
N ASP A 394 14.84 19.49 -9.27
CA ASP A 394 15.98 20.28 -9.79
C ASP A 394 16.75 21.03 -8.68
#